data_AF-A0AAW5C0X8-F1
#
_entry.id   AF-A0AAW5C0X8-F1
#
_cell.length_a   1.000
_cell.length_b   1.000
_cell.length_c   1.000
_cell.angle_alpha   90.00
_cell.angle_beta   90.00
_cell.angle_gamma   90.00
#
_symmetry.space_group_name_H-M   'P 1'
#
loop_
_entity.id
_entity.type
_entity.pdbx_description
1 polymer ?
#
loop_
_entity_poly.entity_id
_entity_poly.type
_entity_poly.pdbx_seq_one_letter_code
_entity_poly.pdbx_strand_id
1 'polypeptide(L)'
;MKLRHLLTGTILTISLLAASAVTAFAAVSKGRFETVDSTTISGWAYNSDSPDDALNVMITIKNKNTGEEVFSQRISAGEYREGLYKENRGNGCHGFTINMDWSAYPDGIYLVEGSVGGRDFPNPRTYTNGNGDAQAGSAAGAQGLVPLGVFKTTAYCPCRACSEGWGRHTCTGAIATAGHTIAVDPRVIPYGSKVMINGVIYTAEDRGGAVKGNHIDIFFNTHAETRQHGTQNAEVFLVQG
;
A
#
# COMPACT_ATOMS: atom_id res chain seq x y z
N MET A 1 -5.21 54.95 -80.95
CA MET A 1 -3.76 54.79 -80.74
C MET A 1 -3.38 55.41 -79.39
N LYS A 2 -3.01 54.56 -78.42
CA LYS A 2 -2.13 54.80 -77.24
C LYS A 2 -2.54 53.85 -76.11
N LEU A 3 -2.07 52.62 -76.22
CA LEU A 3 -1.99 51.65 -75.13
C LEU A 3 -0.77 52.04 -74.27
N ARG A 4 -0.97 52.29 -72.98
CA ARG A 4 0.12 52.44 -72.00
C ARG A 4 -0.01 51.33 -70.98
N HIS A 5 1.01 50.49 -70.92
CA HIS A 5 1.28 49.52 -69.85
C HIS A 5 1.25 50.19 -68.47
N LEU A 6 0.96 49.44 -67.40
CA LEU A 6 1.94 49.10 -66.36
C LEU A 6 1.27 48.43 -65.13
N LEU A 7 1.91 47.34 -64.70
CA LEU A 7 2.10 46.85 -63.33
C LEU A 7 0.95 46.11 -62.63
N THR A 8 1.00 44.79 -62.81
CA THR A 8 0.68 43.76 -61.81
C THR A 8 1.29 44.07 -60.44
N GLY A 9 0.44 44.17 -59.42
CA GLY A 9 0.83 44.21 -58.02
C GLY A 9 -0.17 43.41 -57.18
N THR A 10 0.00 42.09 -57.12
CA THR A 10 -0.72 41.23 -56.17
C THR A 10 0.00 41.25 -54.84
N ILE A 11 -0.56 41.96 -53.85
CA ILE A 11 -0.12 41.86 -52.45
C ILE A 11 -0.71 40.55 -51.90
N LEU A 12 0.10 39.49 -51.90
CA LEU A 12 -0.21 38.24 -51.24
C LEU A 12 0.04 38.42 -49.73
N THR A 13 -1.01 38.73 -48.98
CA THR A 13 -0.95 38.73 -47.51
C THR A 13 -0.85 37.29 -47.01
N ILE A 14 0.37 36.79 -46.84
CA ILE A 14 0.65 35.53 -46.14
C ILE A 14 0.29 35.75 -44.67
N SER A 15 -0.92 35.34 -44.30
CA SER A 15 -1.35 35.27 -42.91
C SER A 15 -0.61 34.09 -42.26
N LEU A 16 0.46 34.39 -41.53
CA LEU A 16 1.21 33.42 -40.75
C LEU A 16 0.36 33.00 -39.54
N LEU A 17 -0.47 31.96 -39.71
CA LEU A 17 -1.08 31.25 -38.60
C LEU A 17 0.04 30.52 -37.85
N ALA A 18 0.56 31.16 -36.81
CA ALA A 18 1.37 30.48 -35.81
C ALA A 18 0.45 29.50 -35.08
N ALA A 19 0.43 28.24 -35.52
CA ALA A 19 -0.19 27.15 -34.79
C ALA A 19 0.59 26.96 -33.48
N SER A 20 0.10 27.56 -32.40
CA SER A 20 0.54 27.21 -31.06
C SER A 20 0.08 25.78 -30.80
N ALA A 21 0.95 24.80 -31.03
CA ALA A 21 0.72 23.44 -30.59
C ALA A 21 0.67 23.46 -29.06
N VAL A 22 -0.53 23.49 -28.50
CA VAL A 22 -0.73 23.23 -27.08
C VAL A 22 -0.46 21.74 -26.89
N THR A 23 0.68 21.39 -26.30
CA THR A 23 0.91 20.04 -25.80
C THR A 23 -0.07 19.79 -24.66
N ALA A 24 -1.20 19.17 -24.97
CA ALA A 24 -2.07 18.58 -23.96
C ALA A 24 -1.33 17.38 -23.37
N PHE A 25 -0.93 17.47 -22.09
CA PHE A 25 -0.49 16.30 -21.36
C PHE A 25 -1.72 15.41 -21.16
N ALA A 26 -1.72 14.23 -21.76
CA ALA A 26 -2.74 13.21 -21.48
C ALA A 26 -2.76 12.95 -19.96
N ALA A 27 -3.94 12.92 -19.37
CA ALA A 27 -4.11 12.51 -18.00
C ALA A 27 -3.58 11.10 -17.81
N VAL A 28 -2.92 10.93 -16.67
CA VAL A 28 -2.31 9.66 -16.32
C VAL A 28 -3.36 8.79 -15.66
N SER A 29 -3.54 7.57 -16.17
CA SER A 29 -4.26 6.51 -15.48
C SER A 29 -3.71 6.32 -14.06
N LYS A 30 -4.61 6.31 -13.07
CA LYS A 30 -4.29 6.10 -11.65
C LYS A 30 -4.96 4.82 -11.19
N GLY A 31 -4.32 4.10 -10.29
CA GLY A 31 -4.95 2.99 -9.60
C GLY A 31 -4.45 2.85 -8.18
N ARG A 32 -5.20 2.12 -7.36
CA ARG A 32 -4.90 1.95 -5.94
C ARG A 32 -5.54 0.67 -5.42
N PHE A 33 -4.83 -0.04 -4.54
CA PHE A 33 -5.43 -1.09 -3.71
C PHE A 33 -6.20 -0.51 -2.53
N GLU A 34 -7.33 -1.12 -2.20
CA GLU A 34 -8.11 -0.82 -1.00
C GLU A 34 -7.98 -1.95 0.00
N THR A 35 -8.31 -3.17 -0.44
CA THR A 35 -8.32 -4.38 0.41
C THR A 35 -7.32 -5.40 -0.12
N VAL A 36 -6.56 -6.01 0.79
CA VAL A 36 -5.80 -7.25 0.58
C VAL A 36 -5.93 -8.04 1.86
N ASP A 37 -6.75 -9.08 1.85
CA ASP A 37 -7.02 -9.94 3.00
C ASP A 37 -6.99 -11.43 2.60
N SER A 38 -7.44 -12.31 3.50
CA SER A 38 -7.39 -13.76 3.34
C SER A 38 -8.29 -14.33 2.25
N THR A 39 -9.16 -13.52 1.65
CA THR A 39 -10.11 -13.98 0.62
C THR A 39 -10.18 -13.04 -0.57
N THR A 40 -9.71 -11.80 -0.44
CA THR A 40 -10.01 -10.76 -1.40
C THR A 40 -8.87 -9.77 -1.58
N ILE A 41 -8.64 -9.42 -2.86
CA ILE A 41 -7.86 -8.25 -3.24
C ILE A 41 -8.80 -7.31 -4.02
N SER A 42 -8.92 -6.06 -3.60
CA SER A 42 -9.77 -5.09 -4.29
C SER A 42 -9.15 -3.71 -4.40
N GLY A 43 -9.67 -2.92 -5.32
CA GLY A 43 -9.20 -1.56 -5.55
C GLY A 43 -9.97 -0.82 -6.63
N TRP A 44 -9.33 0.18 -7.23
CA TRP A 44 -9.86 0.89 -8.40
C TRP A 44 -8.77 1.30 -9.37
N ALA A 45 -9.17 1.58 -10.61
CA ALA A 45 -8.35 2.26 -11.60
C ALA A 45 -9.18 3.22 -12.45
N TYR A 46 -8.66 4.43 -12.67
CA TYR A 46 -9.40 5.54 -13.29
C TYR A 46 -8.49 6.40 -14.16
N ASN A 47 -9.00 6.87 -15.30
CA ASN A 47 -8.36 7.85 -16.17
C ASN A 47 -9.34 9.00 -16.43
N SER A 48 -8.96 10.23 -16.08
CA SER A 48 -9.83 11.39 -16.28
C SER A 48 -9.99 11.83 -17.74
N ASP A 49 -9.11 11.40 -18.65
CA ASP A 49 -9.29 11.65 -20.09
C ASP A 49 -10.37 10.76 -20.72
N SER A 50 -10.61 9.60 -20.07
CA SER A 50 -11.59 8.59 -20.45
C SER A 50 -12.42 8.24 -19.22
N PRO A 51 -13.20 9.19 -18.68
CA PRO A 51 -13.75 9.11 -17.33
C PRO A 51 -14.77 7.98 -17.15
N ASP A 52 -15.37 7.46 -18.23
CA ASP A 52 -16.38 6.39 -18.16
C ASP A 52 -15.86 5.03 -18.65
N ASP A 53 -14.61 4.97 -19.11
CA ASP A 53 -14.01 3.74 -19.61
C ASP A 53 -13.47 2.88 -18.45
N ALA A 54 -13.81 1.59 -18.46
CA ALA A 54 -13.18 0.62 -17.58
C ALA A 54 -11.73 0.37 -18.02
N LEU A 55 -10.80 0.45 -17.07
CA LEU A 55 -9.38 0.22 -17.34
C LEU A 55 -8.97 -1.22 -17.03
N ASN A 56 -7.98 -1.74 -17.75
CA ASN A 56 -7.37 -3.01 -17.39
C ASN A 56 -6.19 -2.77 -16.44
N VAL A 57 -6.19 -3.47 -15.30
CA VAL A 57 -5.12 -3.47 -14.30
C VAL A 57 -4.33 -4.77 -14.40
N MET A 58 -3.02 -4.73 -14.23
CA MET A 58 -2.19 -5.91 -14.02
C MET A 58 -1.97 -6.07 -12.53
N ILE A 59 -2.33 -7.21 -11.96
CA ILE A 59 -2.06 -7.55 -10.56
C ILE A 59 -1.02 -8.67 -10.51
N THR A 60 0.02 -8.46 -9.72
CA THR A 60 1.14 -9.38 -9.56
C THR A 60 1.35 -9.66 -8.09
N ILE A 61 1.55 -10.93 -7.72
CA ILE A 61 1.85 -11.34 -6.36
C ILE A 61 3.15 -12.11 -6.36
N LYS A 62 4.09 -11.66 -5.53
CA LYS A 62 5.41 -12.27 -5.39
C LYS A 62 5.63 -12.73 -3.97
N ASN A 63 6.22 -13.89 -3.81
CA ASN A 63 6.79 -14.27 -2.52
C ASN A 63 7.94 -13.30 -2.21
N LYS A 64 7.88 -12.60 -1.08
CA LYS A 64 8.83 -11.54 -0.71
C LYS A 64 10.22 -12.08 -0.39
N ASN A 65 10.32 -13.34 0.02
CA ASN A 65 11.59 -13.97 0.37
C ASN A 65 12.32 -14.50 -0.87
N THR A 66 11.60 -15.15 -1.78
CA THR A 66 12.21 -15.76 -2.98
C THR A 66 12.19 -14.83 -4.20
N GLY A 67 11.31 -13.82 -4.21
CA GLY A 67 11.03 -12.98 -5.38
C GLY A 67 10.19 -13.70 -6.44
N GLU A 68 9.76 -14.93 -6.19
CA GLU A 68 8.97 -15.74 -7.11
C GLU A 68 7.58 -15.16 -7.32
N GLU A 69 7.19 -14.97 -8.58
CA GLU A 69 5.85 -14.57 -8.96
C GLU A 69 4.90 -15.77 -8.88
N VAL A 70 3.93 -15.72 -7.97
CA VAL A 70 2.97 -16.80 -7.71
C VAL A 70 1.59 -16.52 -8.31
N PHE A 71 1.32 -15.26 -8.66
CA PHE A 71 0.10 -14.84 -9.34
C PHE A 71 0.39 -13.63 -10.23
N SER A 72 -0.21 -13.62 -11.42
CA SER A 72 -0.04 -12.54 -12.39
C SER A 72 -1.23 -12.54 -13.34
N GLN A 73 -2.10 -11.53 -13.24
CA GLN A 73 -3.30 -11.48 -14.05
C GLN A 73 -3.70 -10.06 -14.43
N ARG A 74 -4.17 -9.92 -15.67
CA ARG A 74 -4.84 -8.70 -16.14
C ARG A 74 -6.34 -8.78 -15.89
N ILE A 75 -6.90 -7.75 -15.27
CA ILE A 75 -8.29 -7.70 -14.81
C ILE A 75 -8.92 -6.38 -15.23
N SER A 76 -10.21 -6.41 -15.57
CA SER A 76 -10.97 -5.19 -15.86
C SER A 76 -11.44 -4.54 -14.56
N ALA A 77 -11.08 -3.27 -14.37
CA ALA A 77 -11.60 -2.41 -13.32
C ALA A 77 -12.89 -1.73 -13.81
N GLY A 78 -13.95 -2.52 -13.92
CA GLY A 78 -15.27 -2.11 -14.42
C GLY A 78 -16.40 -2.27 -13.40
N GLU A 79 -16.10 -2.67 -12.17
CA GLU A 79 -17.13 -2.89 -11.15
C GLU A 79 -17.65 -1.54 -10.64
N TYR A 80 -18.97 -1.39 -10.63
CA TYR A 80 -19.61 -0.20 -10.08
C TYR A 80 -19.43 -0.13 -8.57
N ARG A 81 -18.98 1.04 -8.07
CA ARG A 81 -18.96 1.36 -6.65
C ARG A 81 -19.46 2.78 -6.39
N GLU A 82 -20.46 2.89 -5.52
CA GLU A 82 -21.09 4.18 -5.19
C GLU A 82 -20.08 5.20 -4.65
N GLY A 83 -19.08 4.77 -3.87
CA GLY A 83 -18.01 5.62 -3.37
C GLY A 83 -17.19 6.28 -4.49
N LEU A 84 -16.89 5.54 -5.56
CA LEU A 84 -16.12 6.07 -6.69
C LEU A 84 -16.92 7.10 -7.48
N TYR A 85 -18.23 6.87 -7.63
CA TYR A 85 -19.15 7.86 -8.22
C TYR A 85 -19.18 9.16 -7.39
N LYS A 86 -19.33 9.04 -6.06
CA LYS A 86 -19.32 10.19 -5.13
C LYS A 86 -17.98 10.93 -5.11
N GLU A 87 -16.87 10.25 -5.41
CA GLU A 87 -15.54 10.82 -5.56
C GLU A 87 -15.28 11.48 -6.94
N ASN A 88 -16.30 11.62 -7.79
CA ASN A 88 -16.20 12.16 -9.16
C ASN A 88 -15.30 11.34 -10.10
N ARG A 89 -15.31 10.01 -9.96
CA ARG A 89 -14.67 9.09 -10.91
C ARG A 89 -15.72 8.62 -11.90
N GLY A 90 -16.07 9.49 -12.85
CA GLY A 90 -17.02 9.23 -13.93
C GLY A 90 -18.30 8.54 -13.49
N ASN A 91 -18.66 7.47 -14.20
CA ASN A 91 -19.83 6.63 -13.94
C ASN A 91 -19.71 5.71 -12.70
N GLY A 92 -18.57 5.70 -12.00
CA GLY A 92 -18.33 4.86 -10.82
C GLY A 92 -17.96 3.41 -11.12
N CYS A 93 -17.90 2.99 -12.39
CA CYS A 93 -17.53 1.65 -12.85
C CYS A 93 -16.02 1.52 -12.99
N HIS A 94 -15.31 1.68 -11.88
CA HIS A 94 -13.85 1.73 -11.85
C HIS A 94 -13.23 0.80 -10.80
N GLY A 95 -14.06 -0.02 -10.13
CA GLY A 95 -13.62 -0.98 -9.14
C GLY A 95 -13.14 -2.30 -9.76
N PHE A 96 -12.31 -3.03 -9.03
CA PHE A 96 -11.99 -4.43 -9.32
C PHE A 96 -11.97 -5.24 -8.02
N THR A 97 -12.33 -6.52 -8.12
CA THR A 97 -12.25 -7.50 -7.04
C THR A 97 -11.65 -8.81 -7.56
N ILE A 98 -10.71 -9.37 -6.80
CA ILE A 98 -10.14 -10.71 -6.99
C ILE A 98 -10.50 -11.53 -5.77
N ASN A 99 -11.12 -12.68 -5.99
CA ASN A 99 -11.20 -13.72 -4.97
C ASN A 99 -9.85 -14.45 -4.92
N MET A 100 -9.22 -14.45 -3.75
CA MET A 100 -7.93 -15.06 -3.54
C MET A 100 -8.06 -16.30 -2.68
N ASP A 101 -7.51 -17.42 -3.16
CA ASP A 101 -7.33 -18.63 -2.38
C ASP A 101 -5.86 -18.76 -2.00
N TRP A 102 -5.50 -18.18 -0.84
CA TRP A 102 -4.12 -18.24 -0.36
C TRP A 102 -3.68 -19.64 0.04
N SER A 103 -4.61 -20.58 0.28
CA SER A 103 -4.26 -21.95 0.63
C SER A 103 -3.54 -22.71 -0.49
N ALA A 104 -3.63 -22.21 -1.73
CA ALA A 104 -2.90 -22.72 -2.88
C ALA A 104 -1.40 -22.37 -2.87
N TYR A 105 -0.98 -21.43 -2.02
CA TYR A 105 0.41 -20.98 -1.94
C TYR A 105 1.07 -21.45 -0.64
N PRO A 106 2.40 -21.65 -0.61
CA PRO A 106 3.12 -21.95 0.61
C PRO A 106 2.98 -20.87 1.69
N ASP A 107 3.32 -21.21 2.92
CA ASP A 107 3.46 -20.25 4.02
C ASP A 107 4.54 -19.22 3.67
N GLY A 108 4.28 -17.94 3.97
CA GLY A 108 5.21 -16.87 3.65
C GLY A 108 4.57 -15.48 3.56
N ILE A 109 5.42 -14.48 3.30
CA ILE A 109 5.00 -13.10 3.09
C ILE A 109 4.94 -12.84 1.60
N TYR A 110 3.80 -12.36 1.12
CA TYR A 110 3.53 -12.08 -0.27
C TYR A 110 3.40 -10.57 -0.50
N LEU A 111 4.11 -10.04 -1.49
CA LEU A 111 4.00 -8.67 -1.98
C LEU A 111 2.97 -8.63 -3.10
N VAL A 112 1.95 -7.79 -2.96
CA VAL A 112 0.90 -7.56 -3.95
C VAL A 112 1.16 -6.22 -4.63
N GLU A 113 1.43 -6.26 -5.93
CA GLU A 113 1.72 -5.14 -6.80
C GLU A 113 0.61 -5.01 -7.85
N GLY A 114 0.34 -3.78 -8.27
CA GLY A 114 -0.68 -3.49 -9.28
C GLY A 114 -0.16 -2.43 -10.22
N SER A 115 -0.56 -2.47 -11.49
CA SER A 115 -0.27 -1.39 -12.44
C SER A 115 -1.44 -1.16 -13.40
N VAL A 116 -1.55 0.06 -13.92
CA VAL A 116 -2.53 0.45 -14.94
C VAL A 116 -1.86 1.36 -15.96
N GLY A 117 -2.09 1.09 -17.25
CA GLY A 117 -1.49 1.91 -18.33
C GLY A 117 0.04 1.99 -18.26
N GLY A 118 0.72 0.94 -17.77
CA GLY A 118 2.17 0.91 -17.60
C GLY A 118 2.71 1.67 -16.39
N ARG A 119 1.84 2.09 -15.46
CA ARG A 119 2.21 2.80 -14.22
C ARG A 119 1.83 1.96 -13.01
N ASP A 120 2.77 1.78 -12.10
CA ASP A 120 2.52 1.05 -10.85
C ASP A 120 1.58 1.83 -9.93
N PHE A 121 0.79 1.09 -9.16
CA PHE A 121 0.00 1.64 -8.08
C PHE A 121 0.94 2.17 -7.00
N PRO A 122 0.64 3.33 -6.40
CA PRO A 122 1.53 3.96 -5.43
C PRO A 122 1.52 3.26 -4.06
N ASN A 123 0.70 2.22 -3.89
CA ASN A 123 0.47 1.57 -2.59
C ASN A 123 0.51 0.03 -2.67
N PRO A 124 1.66 -0.59 -3.00
CA PRO A 124 1.78 -2.04 -2.90
C PRO A 124 1.42 -2.53 -1.49
N ARG A 125 0.87 -3.74 -1.40
CA ARG A 125 0.39 -4.34 -0.15
C ARG A 125 1.16 -5.61 0.16
N THR A 126 1.11 -6.07 1.40
CA THR A 126 1.66 -7.37 1.79
C THR A 126 0.60 -8.24 2.46
N TYR A 127 0.63 -9.53 2.20
CA TYR A 127 -0.20 -10.54 2.86
C TYR A 127 0.69 -11.63 3.46
N THR A 128 0.36 -12.13 4.66
CA THR A 128 1.09 -13.24 5.29
C THR A 128 0.23 -14.49 5.26
N ASN A 129 0.69 -15.51 4.54
CA ASN A 129 0.06 -16.81 4.46
C ASN A 129 0.72 -17.78 5.46
N GLY A 130 -0.05 -18.64 6.11
CA GLY A 130 0.53 -19.81 6.77
C GLY A 130 1.14 -19.62 8.16
N ASN A 131 0.61 -18.74 9.01
CA ASN A 131 1.06 -18.67 10.40
C ASN A 131 0.40 -19.79 11.23
N GLY A 132 0.93 -21.01 11.11
CA GLY A 132 0.53 -22.23 11.82
C GLY A 132 0.92 -22.27 13.29
N ASP A 133 0.56 -21.23 14.06
CA ASP A 133 0.41 -21.24 15.53
C ASP A 133 -0.59 -20.17 16.03
N ALA A 134 -1.41 -19.60 15.14
CA ALA A 134 -2.52 -18.71 15.49
C ALA A 134 -3.82 -19.25 14.89
N GLN A 135 -4.35 -20.34 15.46
CA GLN A 135 -5.58 -20.94 14.98
C GLN A 135 -6.82 -20.29 15.62
N ALA A 136 -7.65 -19.74 14.72
CA ALA A 136 -9.11 -19.63 14.80
C ALA A 136 -9.74 -18.67 15.83
N GLY A 137 -10.01 -17.46 15.34
CA GLY A 137 -11.18 -16.68 15.70
C GLY A 137 -11.79 -16.07 14.43
N SER A 138 -12.70 -16.83 13.83
CA SER A 138 -13.68 -16.49 12.79
C SER A 138 -13.92 -15.02 12.44
N ALA A 139 -14.10 -14.77 11.13
CA ALA A 139 -14.80 -13.62 10.57
C ALA A 139 -16.10 -13.31 11.36
N ALA A 140 -16.05 -12.26 12.17
CA ALA A 140 -17.19 -11.63 12.80
C ALA A 140 -16.89 -10.13 12.96
N GLY A 141 -17.28 -9.35 11.96
CA GLY A 141 -17.48 -7.90 12.10
C GLY A 141 -16.21 -7.04 11.99
N ALA A 142 -16.28 -6.03 11.11
CA ALA A 142 -15.54 -4.79 11.27
C ALA A 142 -15.99 -4.03 12.54
N GLN A 143 -15.71 -4.60 13.71
CA GLN A 143 -16.01 -4.07 15.03
C GLN A 143 -14.84 -4.46 15.94
N GLY A 144 -13.86 -3.56 16.15
CA GLY A 144 -12.78 -3.80 17.11
C GLY A 144 -11.44 -3.13 16.80
N LEU A 145 -11.24 -2.57 15.59
CA LEU A 145 -10.02 -1.81 15.28
C LEU A 145 -10.22 -0.32 15.52
N VAL A 146 -9.60 0.21 16.57
CA VAL A 146 -9.62 1.65 16.88
C VAL A 146 -8.33 2.30 16.35
N PRO A 147 -8.41 3.26 15.41
CA PRO A 147 -7.21 3.91 14.90
C PRO A 147 -6.51 4.69 16.02
N LEU A 148 -5.23 4.39 16.23
CA LEU A 148 -4.35 5.15 17.13
C LEU A 148 -3.58 6.25 16.37
N GLY A 149 -3.57 6.18 15.04
CA GLY A 149 -2.89 7.12 14.15
C GLY A 149 -1.59 6.56 13.58
N VAL A 150 -0.75 7.46 13.07
CA VAL A 150 0.55 7.10 12.46
C VAL A 150 1.63 7.08 13.52
N PHE A 151 2.37 5.98 13.59
CA PHE A 151 3.49 5.78 14.50
C PHE A 151 4.78 5.62 13.69
N LYS A 152 5.88 6.13 14.25
CA LYS A 152 7.20 5.71 13.80
C LYS A 152 7.43 4.27 14.25
N THR A 153 7.84 3.40 13.35
CA THR A 153 8.23 2.03 13.67
C THR A 153 9.72 1.82 13.41
N THR A 154 10.44 1.32 14.39
CA THR A 154 11.81 0.83 14.25
C THR A 154 11.87 -0.67 14.53
N ALA A 155 13.07 -1.24 14.51
CA ALA A 155 13.30 -2.64 14.80
C ALA A 155 14.46 -2.85 15.77
N TYR A 156 14.30 -3.83 16.65
CA TYR A 156 15.35 -4.32 17.55
C TYR A 156 15.41 -5.85 17.54
N CYS A 157 16.52 -6.41 18.02
CA CYS A 157 16.72 -7.84 18.10
C CYS A 157 17.54 -8.20 19.35
N PRO A 158 17.73 -9.50 19.65
CA PRO A 158 18.45 -9.94 20.85
C PRO A 158 19.94 -9.59 20.89
N CYS A 159 20.53 -9.03 19.83
CA CYS A 159 21.95 -8.73 19.84
C CYS A 159 22.26 -7.68 20.91
N ARG A 160 23.48 -7.70 21.46
CA ARG A 160 23.90 -6.79 22.53
C ARG A 160 23.77 -5.31 22.16
N ALA A 161 23.92 -4.97 20.88
CA ALA A 161 23.82 -3.60 20.40
C ALA A 161 22.37 -3.06 20.39
N CYS A 162 21.39 -3.90 20.04
CA CYS A 162 19.99 -3.51 19.97
C CYS A 162 19.26 -3.64 21.31
N SER A 163 19.62 -4.66 22.10
CA SER A 163 18.96 -4.97 23.38
C SER A 163 19.74 -4.47 24.60
N GLU A 164 20.86 -3.76 24.42
CA GLU A 164 21.76 -3.35 25.52
C GLU A 164 22.26 -4.52 26.39
N GLY A 165 22.24 -5.74 25.85
CA GLY A 165 22.63 -6.97 26.56
C GLY A 165 21.48 -7.71 27.25
N TRP A 166 20.25 -7.21 27.16
CA TRP A 166 19.05 -7.89 27.70
C TRP A 166 18.58 -9.07 26.85
N GLY A 167 19.05 -9.21 25.61
CA GLY A 167 18.68 -10.33 24.75
C GLY A 167 17.19 -10.30 24.42
N ARG A 168 16.47 -11.35 24.83
CA ARG A 168 15.01 -11.49 24.62
C ARG A 168 14.18 -11.09 25.83
N HIS A 169 14.80 -10.67 26.94
CA HIS A 169 14.06 -10.35 28.15
C HIS A 169 13.33 -9.02 27.99
N THR A 170 12.00 -9.05 28.04
CA THR A 170 11.16 -7.85 27.97
C THR A 170 10.88 -7.29 29.36
N CYS A 171 10.48 -6.02 29.45
CA CYS A 171 10.16 -5.40 30.73
C CYS A 171 8.93 -6.00 31.45
N THR A 172 8.03 -6.67 30.75
CA THR A 172 6.89 -7.39 31.36
C THR A 172 7.26 -8.78 31.87
N GLY A 173 8.47 -9.27 31.56
CA GLY A 173 8.91 -10.62 31.87
C GLY A 173 8.60 -11.65 30.78
N ALA A 174 7.89 -11.27 29.71
CA ALA A 174 7.73 -12.11 28.53
C ALA A 174 9.08 -12.31 27.79
N ILE A 175 9.19 -13.40 27.05
CA ILE A 175 10.33 -13.65 26.16
C ILE A 175 9.97 -13.15 24.77
N ALA A 176 10.72 -12.18 24.27
CA ALA A 176 10.44 -11.54 23.00
C ALA A 176 10.48 -12.53 21.83
N THR A 177 9.46 -12.48 20.98
CA THR A 177 9.32 -13.30 19.76
C THR A 177 8.94 -12.43 18.56
N ALA A 178 9.51 -12.76 17.40
CA ALA A 178 9.27 -12.00 16.18
C ALA A 178 7.83 -12.20 15.69
N GLY A 179 7.22 -11.17 15.12
CA GLY A 179 5.81 -11.21 14.71
C GLY A 179 4.81 -11.14 15.88
N HIS A 180 5.28 -10.90 17.10
CA HIS A 180 4.44 -10.82 18.30
C HIS A 180 4.86 -9.68 19.22
N THR A 181 6.10 -9.64 19.68
CA THR A 181 6.52 -8.66 20.71
C THR A 181 6.84 -7.29 20.12
N ILE A 182 6.32 -6.24 20.75
CA ILE A 182 6.73 -4.85 20.50
C ILE A 182 7.11 -4.13 21.78
N ALA A 183 8.07 -3.21 21.66
CA ALA A 183 8.37 -2.22 22.67
C ALA A 183 7.57 -0.93 22.40
N VAL A 184 6.96 -0.35 23.44
CA VAL A 184 6.07 0.80 23.32
C VAL A 184 6.27 1.84 24.44
N ASP A 185 5.64 3.00 24.30
CA ASP A 185 5.35 3.87 25.44
C ASP A 185 4.04 3.43 26.11
N PRO A 186 4.07 2.88 27.35
CA PRO A 186 2.88 2.36 28.02
C PRO A 186 1.83 3.43 28.34
N ARG A 187 2.18 4.72 28.26
CA ARG A 187 1.22 5.84 28.41
C ARG A 187 0.35 6.04 27.17
N VAL A 188 0.80 5.52 26.02
CA VAL A 188 0.09 5.59 24.73
C VAL A 188 -0.53 4.24 24.39
N ILE A 189 0.25 3.16 24.51
CA ILE A 189 -0.20 1.78 24.30
C ILE A 189 0.10 0.99 25.58
N PRO A 190 -0.87 0.77 26.48
CA PRO A 190 -0.65 0.02 27.72
C PRO A 190 -0.12 -1.39 27.46
N TYR A 191 0.68 -1.94 28.38
CA TYR A 191 1.16 -3.31 28.25
C TYR A 191 0.01 -4.32 28.19
N GLY A 192 0.22 -5.40 27.44
CA GLY A 192 -0.79 -6.41 27.12
C GLY A 192 -1.75 -6.00 26.00
N SER A 193 -1.78 -4.72 25.61
CA SER A 193 -2.57 -4.27 24.46
C SER A 193 -2.13 -4.98 23.19
N LYS A 194 -3.09 -5.30 22.33
CA LYS A 194 -2.85 -5.82 21.00
C LYS A 194 -3.02 -4.72 19.98
N VAL A 195 -2.07 -4.56 19.08
CA VAL A 195 -2.13 -3.56 18.01
C VAL A 195 -1.85 -4.20 16.66
N MET A 196 -2.57 -3.74 15.64
CA MET A 196 -2.34 -4.12 14.26
C MET A 196 -1.45 -3.10 13.58
N ILE A 197 -0.35 -3.56 12.98
CA ILE A 197 0.60 -2.77 12.20
C ILE A 197 0.83 -3.52 10.89
N ASN A 198 0.51 -2.89 9.76
CA ASN A 198 0.67 -3.49 8.42
C ASN A 198 0.06 -4.91 8.29
N GLY A 199 -1.07 -5.15 8.96
CA GLY A 199 -1.79 -6.43 8.93
C GLY A 199 -1.29 -7.49 9.91
N VAL A 200 -0.26 -7.21 10.72
CA VAL A 200 0.24 -8.11 11.77
C VAL A 200 -0.20 -7.61 13.14
N ILE A 201 -0.73 -8.50 13.98
CA ILE A 201 -1.11 -8.19 15.36
C ILE A 201 0.07 -8.46 16.28
N TYR A 202 0.50 -7.42 16.98
CA TYR A 202 1.56 -7.45 17.98
C TYR A 202 0.99 -7.23 19.38
N THR A 203 1.71 -7.68 20.40
CA THR A 203 1.40 -7.48 21.82
C THR A 203 2.44 -6.54 22.45
N ALA A 204 1.97 -5.51 23.14
CA ALA A 204 2.80 -4.57 23.88
C ALA A 204 3.38 -5.21 25.14
N GLU A 205 4.64 -5.66 25.07
CA GLU A 205 5.27 -6.44 26.15
C GLU A 205 6.61 -5.85 26.61
N ASP A 206 7.17 -4.91 25.85
CA ASP A 206 8.50 -4.40 26.11
C ASP A 206 8.57 -2.86 26.15
N ARG A 207 9.73 -2.33 26.56
CA ARG A 207 10.04 -0.90 26.55
C ARG A 207 11.45 -0.67 26.01
N GLY A 208 11.63 0.46 25.32
CA GLY A 208 12.96 0.98 24.98
C GLY A 208 13.20 2.35 25.63
N GLY A 209 14.46 2.70 25.87
CA GLY A 209 14.83 4.04 26.37
C GLY A 209 14.34 5.15 25.45
N ALA A 210 14.51 4.96 24.13
CA ALA A 210 14.12 5.90 23.08
C ALA A 210 12.68 5.70 22.54
N VAL A 211 11.95 4.71 23.04
CA VAL A 211 10.57 4.41 22.63
C VAL A 211 9.61 5.23 23.49
N LYS A 212 9.18 6.37 22.96
CA LYS A 212 8.34 7.38 23.63
C LYS A 212 7.31 7.95 22.67
N GLY A 213 6.11 8.24 23.15
CA GLY A 213 5.01 8.76 22.34
C GLY A 213 4.58 7.79 21.24
N ASN A 214 4.33 8.31 20.04
CA ASN A 214 3.94 7.53 18.87
C ASN A 214 5.15 6.83 18.20
N HIS A 215 5.87 6.02 18.98
CA HIS A 215 7.02 5.23 18.55
C HIS A 215 6.83 3.79 19.01
N ILE A 216 7.00 2.83 18.09
CA ILE A 216 6.98 1.40 18.38
C ILE A 216 8.29 0.79 17.88
N ASP A 217 8.93 -0.04 18.68
CA ASP A 217 10.10 -0.82 18.27
C ASP A 217 9.67 -2.29 18.12
N ILE A 218 9.77 -2.84 16.92
CA ILE A 218 9.29 -4.18 16.62
C ILE A 218 10.42 -5.19 16.83
N PHE A 219 10.15 -6.26 17.56
CA PHE A 219 11.15 -7.29 17.79
C PHE A 219 11.34 -8.19 16.57
N PHE A 220 12.60 -8.43 16.20
CA PHE A 220 13.02 -9.38 15.18
C PHE A 220 14.05 -10.36 15.73
N ASN A 221 14.20 -11.51 15.07
CA ASN A 221 15.11 -12.55 15.54
C ASN A 221 16.58 -12.20 15.29
N THR A 222 16.88 -11.47 14.22
CA THR A 222 18.24 -11.18 13.76
C THR A 222 18.47 -9.70 13.49
N HIS A 223 19.74 -9.28 13.63
CA HIS A 223 20.13 -7.91 13.31
C HIS A 223 20.10 -7.59 11.80
N ALA A 224 20.07 -8.60 10.94
CA ALA A 224 19.88 -8.39 9.50
C ALA A 224 18.43 -7.96 9.20
N GLU A 225 17.45 -8.65 9.80
CA GLU A 225 16.04 -8.31 9.68
C GLU A 225 15.74 -6.91 10.22
N THR A 226 16.37 -6.51 11.34
CA THR A 226 16.19 -5.14 11.87
C THR A 226 16.66 -4.07 10.88
N ARG A 227 17.79 -4.31 10.19
CA ARG A 227 18.29 -3.38 9.16
C ARG A 227 17.40 -3.35 7.92
N GLN A 228 16.83 -4.50 7.54
CA GLN A 228 15.91 -4.58 6.42
C GLN A 228 14.60 -3.85 6.70
N HIS A 229 14.10 -3.94 7.93
CA HIS A 229 12.93 -3.16 8.37
C HIS A 229 13.23 -1.66 8.33
N GLY A 230 14.36 -1.24 8.91
CA GLY A 230 14.75 0.17 8.96
C GLY A 230 13.82 1.01 9.82
N THR A 231 13.71 2.31 9.52
CA THR A 231 12.75 3.21 10.15
C THR A 231 11.63 3.51 9.17
N GLN A 232 10.39 3.33 9.61
CA GLN A 232 9.20 3.53 8.79
C GLN A 232 8.14 4.29 9.58
N ASN A 233 7.10 4.77 8.88
CA ASN A 233 5.87 5.24 9.50
C ASN A 233 4.75 4.27 9.10
N ALA A 234 3.95 3.84 10.08
CA ALA A 234 2.85 2.92 9.85
C ALA A 234 1.59 3.40 10.57
N GLU A 235 0.43 3.15 9.96
CA GLU A 235 -0.85 3.31 10.63
C GLU A 235 -1.04 2.18 11.64
N VAL A 236 -1.47 2.52 12.85
CA VAL A 236 -1.61 1.58 13.96
C VAL A 236 -3.05 1.58 14.44
N PHE A 237 -3.58 0.38 14.65
CA PHE A 237 -4.92 0.16 15.18
C PHE A 237 -4.83 -0.61 16.48
N LEU A 238 -5.52 -0.16 17.52
CA LEU A 238 -5.76 -0.96 18.72
C LEU A 238 -6.78 -2.04 18.38
N VAL A 239 -6.48 -3.28 18.79
CA VAL A 239 -7.40 -4.42 18.67
C VAL A 239 -8.18 -4.53 19.98
N GLN A 240 -9.46 -4.18 19.93
CA GLN A 240 -10.43 -4.39 21.00
C GLN A 240 -11.09 -5.76 20.80
N GLY A 241 -11.03 -6.58 21.85
CA GLY A 241 -11.70 -7.88 21.93
C GLY A 241 -13.01 -7.80 22.68
#